data_AF-A0A535CP30-F1
#
_entry.id   AF-A0A535CP30-F1
#
_cell.length_a   1.000
_cell.length_b   1.000
_cell.length_c   1.000
_cell.angle_alpha   90.00
_cell.angle_beta   90.00
_cell.angle_gamma   90.00
#
_symmetry.space_group_name_H-M   'P 1'
#
loop_
_entity.id
_entity.type
_entity.pdbx_description
1 polymer ?
#
loop_
_entity_poly.entity_id
_entity_poly.type
_entity_poly.pdbx_seq_one_letter_code
_entity_poly.pdbx_strand_id
1 'polypeptide(L)'
;IVGGRVPSYLGSSFSFIAVVIAATGFSGKGLNPHIDVALGGIIAAGVVYGIIALIVIFVGYRWIEYLMPPAVTGVVVAVIGLNLAPVAIGEAATSQFDTWMALITILAVALVAVYAPGPLRRLPILLGGIIGYLIYLIFANGFSLGKPIDFTNLGKAAWIGLPNFTGPSFHPGAMALIAPVAIILVAENLGHIKAVGAMTGRNLDKYLGRAFLGDAVATIISASGGGTGLTTYAENIGVMAVTRIYSTVIFIIAAVVAILLGFCPKFGALIATIPVGVLGGLTIVLFGLIAATGGRIWVQNRVDFSKSRNLVPAAVALTMGAGNFTINIAGFSLGGIGTATFSAIILYQLLRERQPQPEEA
;
A
#
# COMPACT_ATOMS: atom_id res chain seq x y z
N ILE A 1 -9.36 -0.81 -20.36
CA ILE A 1 -7.97 -0.38 -20.69
C ILE A 1 -7.05 -1.58 -20.97
N VAL A 2 -6.88 -2.54 -20.06
CA VAL A 2 -6.02 -3.74 -20.28
C VAL A 2 -6.72 -4.93 -20.99
N GLY A 3 -8.00 -4.80 -21.35
CA GLY A 3 -8.74 -5.84 -22.08
C GLY A 3 -8.91 -7.18 -21.35
N GLY A 4 -8.97 -7.16 -20.01
CA GLY A 4 -9.13 -8.37 -19.20
C GLY A 4 -7.91 -9.31 -19.20
N ARG A 5 -6.73 -8.80 -19.58
CA ARG A 5 -5.49 -9.61 -19.74
C ARG A 5 -4.56 -9.57 -18.53
N VAL A 6 -4.70 -8.59 -17.65
CA VAL A 6 -3.88 -8.43 -16.45
C VAL A 6 -4.75 -8.73 -15.23
N PRO A 7 -4.52 -9.85 -14.51
CA PRO A 7 -5.23 -10.14 -13.27
C PRO A 7 -4.65 -9.27 -12.15
N SER A 8 -5.41 -8.23 -11.79
CA SER A 8 -5.06 -7.29 -10.73
C SER A 8 -6.33 -6.81 -10.02
N TYR A 9 -6.18 -6.52 -8.73
CA TYR A 9 -7.18 -5.86 -7.91
C TYR A 9 -6.59 -4.56 -7.39
N LEU A 10 -7.33 -3.47 -7.55
CA LEU A 10 -6.94 -2.17 -7.04
C LEU A 10 -7.55 -1.94 -5.65
N GLY A 11 -6.72 -1.44 -4.74
CA GLY A 11 -7.15 -0.96 -3.44
C GLY A 11 -6.39 0.29 -3.03
N SER A 12 -6.62 0.76 -1.81
CA SER A 12 -6.01 1.99 -1.29
C SER A 12 -4.49 1.85 -1.21
N SER A 13 -3.75 2.74 -1.87
CA SER A 13 -2.29 2.73 -1.77
C SER A 13 -1.82 3.36 -0.48
N PHE A 14 -1.02 2.61 0.27
CA PHE A 14 -0.43 3.05 1.52
C PHE A 14 0.57 4.21 1.35
N SER A 15 1.12 4.37 0.16
CA SER A 15 2.03 5.48 -0.18
C SER A 15 1.41 6.87 -0.01
N PHE A 16 0.07 6.98 -0.01
CA PHE A 16 -0.62 8.24 0.20
C PHE A 16 -0.80 8.62 1.68
N ILE A 17 -0.71 7.68 2.63
CA ILE A 17 -1.08 7.96 4.04
C ILE A 17 -0.26 9.12 4.61
N ALA A 18 1.07 9.02 4.55
CA ALA A 18 1.97 10.02 5.12
C ALA A 18 1.80 11.40 4.46
N VAL A 19 1.68 11.45 3.13
CA VAL A 19 1.52 12.72 2.41
C VAL A 19 0.14 13.34 2.57
N VAL A 20 -0.91 12.53 2.74
CA VAL A 20 -2.27 13.03 3.06
C VAL A 20 -2.29 13.63 4.46
N ILE A 21 -1.70 12.95 5.45
CA ILE A 21 -1.57 13.50 6.82
C ILE A 21 -0.83 14.84 6.79
N ALA A 22 0.30 14.90 6.08
CA ALA A 22 1.08 16.12 5.94
C ALA A 22 0.33 17.25 5.20
N ALA A 23 -0.32 16.94 4.07
CA ALA A 23 -1.04 17.93 3.25
C ALA A 23 -2.25 18.54 3.96
N THR A 24 -2.88 17.77 4.84
CA THR A 24 -4.13 18.18 5.54
C THR A 24 -3.89 18.69 6.95
N GLY A 25 -2.64 18.61 7.46
CA GLY A 25 -2.32 18.93 8.85
C GLY A 25 -3.07 18.04 9.85
N PHE A 26 -3.46 16.83 9.43
CA PHE A 26 -4.31 15.96 10.22
C PHE A 26 -3.57 15.41 11.45
N SER A 27 -4.21 15.46 12.61
CA SER A 27 -3.64 15.02 13.89
C SER A 27 -3.55 13.49 14.04
N GLY A 28 -4.02 12.74 13.05
CA GLY A 28 -3.99 11.27 13.03
C GLY A 28 -5.14 10.59 13.78
N LYS A 29 -6.12 11.35 14.32
CA LYS A 29 -7.26 10.79 15.06
C LYS A 29 -8.60 11.29 14.54
N GLY A 30 -9.49 10.36 14.20
CA GLY A 30 -10.86 10.65 13.77
C GLY A 30 -11.02 10.88 12.26
N LEU A 31 -12.06 11.61 11.88
CA LEU A 31 -12.31 11.99 10.49
C LEU A 31 -11.44 13.20 10.14
N ASN A 32 -10.79 13.16 8.98
CA ASN A 32 -9.98 14.27 8.49
C ASN A 32 -10.89 15.36 7.89
N PRO A 33 -10.98 16.56 8.50
CA PRO A 33 -11.89 17.61 8.04
C PRO A 33 -11.42 18.28 6.74
N HIS A 34 -10.13 18.15 6.40
CA HIS A 34 -9.51 18.78 5.23
C HIS A 34 -9.17 17.76 4.14
N ILE A 35 -9.91 16.65 4.09
CA ILE A 35 -9.64 15.59 3.12
C ILE A 35 -9.78 16.08 1.68
N ASP A 36 -10.66 17.05 1.42
CA ASP A 36 -10.85 17.71 0.13
C ASP A 36 -9.54 18.23 -0.49
N VAL A 37 -8.67 18.81 0.34
CA VAL A 37 -7.34 19.32 -0.06
C VAL A 37 -6.44 18.17 -0.52
N ALA A 38 -6.47 17.05 0.19
CA ALA A 38 -5.74 15.84 -0.18
C ALA A 38 -6.29 15.22 -1.47
N LEU A 39 -7.61 15.22 -1.68
CA LEU A 39 -8.24 14.67 -2.89
C LEU A 39 -7.75 15.40 -4.14
N GLY A 40 -7.63 16.74 -4.12
CA GLY A 40 -7.04 17.49 -5.23
C GLY A 40 -5.60 17.07 -5.54
N GLY A 41 -4.79 16.82 -4.50
CA GLY A 41 -3.43 16.29 -4.67
C GLY A 41 -3.38 14.85 -5.17
N ILE A 42 -4.30 13.98 -4.75
CA ILE A 42 -4.41 12.60 -5.24
C ILE A 42 -4.81 12.59 -6.73
N ILE A 43 -5.73 13.48 -7.14
CA ILE A 43 -6.07 13.65 -8.56
C ILE A 43 -4.84 14.09 -9.34
N ALA A 44 -4.07 15.06 -8.84
CA ALA A 44 -2.82 15.49 -9.48
C ALA A 44 -1.82 14.34 -9.62
N ALA A 45 -1.65 13.50 -8.59
CA ALA A 45 -0.84 12.28 -8.67
C ALA A 45 -1.38 11.30 -9.73
N GLY A 46 -2.70 11.11 -9.81
CA GLY A 46 -3.34 10.30 -10.85
C GLY A 46 -3.08 10.84 -12.26
N VAL A 47 -3.14 12.17 -12.45
CA VAL A 47 -2.81 12.81 -13.73
C VAL A 47 -1.35 12.60 -14.10
N VAL A 48 -0.41 12.85 -13.17
CA VAL A 48 1.02 12.60 -13.40
C VAL A 48 1.26 11.12 -13.72
N TYR A 49 0.61 10.21 -13.00
CA TYR A 49 0.72 8.78 -13.27
C TYR A 49 0.16 8.41 -14.65
N GLY A 50 -0.95 9.03 -15.07
CA GLY A 50 -1.52 8.89 -16.40
C GLY A 50 -0.60 9.40 -17.51
N ILE A 51 0.09 10.53 -17.29
CA ILE A 51 1.11 11.05 -18.21
C ILE A 51 2.25 10.04 -18.36
N ILE A 52 2.79 9.51 -17.25
CA ILE A 52 3.82 8.47 -17.28
C ILE A 52 3.31 7.24 -18.03
N ALA A 53 2.07 6.82 -17.79
CA ALA A 53 1.45 5.70 -18.46
C ALA A 53 1.39 5.88 -19.99
N LEU A 54 0.98 7.07 -20.45
CA LEU A 54 0.97 7.41 -21.88
C LEU A 54 2.37 7.38 -22.47
N ILE A 55 3.37 7.94 -21.79
CA ILE A 55 4.78 7.87 -22.22
C ILE A 55 5.22 6.42 -22.37
N VAL A 56 4.86 5.53 -21.43
CA VAL A 56 5.18 4.10 -21.53
C VAL A 56 4.48 3.42 -22.70
N ILE A 57 3.24 3.81 -23.02
CA ILE A 57 2.51 3.27 -24.18
C ILE A 57 3.20 3.64 -25.49
N PHE A 58 3.70 4.88 -25.62
CA PHE A 58 4.32 5.36 -26.87
C PHE A 58 5.81 5.03 -27.01
N VAL A 59 6.58 5.15 -25.92
CA VAL A 59 8.06 5.03 -25.92
C VAL A 59 8.51 3.62 -25.49
N GLY A 60 7.65 2.87 -24.79
CA GLY A 60 7.98 1.58 -24.19
C GLY A 60 8.41 1.69 -22.72
N TYR A 61 8.56 0.54 -22.06
CA TYR A 61 8.77 0.45 -20.60
C TYR A 61 10.23 0.30 -20.16
N ARG A 62 11.16 0.06 -21.09
CA ARG A 62 12.55 -0.31 -20.79
C ARG A 62 13.32 0.74 -19.99
N TRP A 63 12.98 2.02 -20.17
CA TRP A 63 13.59 3.11 -19.40
C TRP A 63 13.20 3.05 -17.91
N ILE A 64 11.99 2.58 -17.59
CA ILE A 64 11.56 2.39 -16.19
C ILE A 64 12.34 1.24 -15.56
N GLU A 65 12.47 0.11 -16.26
CA GLU A 65 13.26 -1.03 -15.76
C GLU A 65 14.73 -0.65 -15.55
N TYR A 66 15.27 0.20 -16.43
CA TYR A 66 16.62 0.72 -16.30
C TYR A 66 16.77 1.62 -15.05
N LEU A 67 15.79 2.48 -14.78
CA LEU A 67 15.79 3.36 -13.60
C LEU A 67 15.54 2.60 -12.31
N MET A 68 14.67 1.59 -12.36
CA MET A 68 14.13 0.87 -11.22
C MET A 68 14.29 -0.65 -11.42
N PRO A 69 15.53 -1.18 -11.39
CA PRO A 69 15.74 -2.62 -11.40
C PRO A 69 15.27 -3.27 -10.09
N PRO A 70 15.26 -4.62 -9.98
CA PRO A 70 14.81 -5.34 -8.79
C PRO A 70 15.44 -4.87 -7.46
N ALA A 71 16.71 -4.42 -7.49
CA ALA A 71 17.38 -3.85 -6.33
C ALA A 71 16.66 -2.59 -5.80
N VAL A 72 16.27 -1.69 -6.71
CA VAL A 72 15.59 -0.42 -6.39
C VAL A 72 14.11 -0.66 -6.07
N THR A 73 13.39 -1.41 -6.91
CA THR A 73 11.95 -1.68 -6.69
C THR A 73 11.70 -2.41 -5.38
N GLY A 74 12.54 -3.41 -5.04
CA GLY A 74 12.43 -4.08 -3.74
C GLY A 74 12.64 -3.14 -2.56
N VAL A 75 13.55 -2.15 -2.68
CA VAL A 75 13.72 -1.13 -1.63
C VAL A 75 12.55 -0.18 -1.52
N VAL A 76 12.00 0.27 -2.65
CA VAL A 76 10.84 1.17 -2.65
C VAL A 76 9.64 0.49 -1.97
N VAL A 77 9.37 -0.77 -2.30
CA VAL A 77 8.32 -1.58 -1.65
C VAL A 77 8.62 -1.76 -0.15
N ALA A 78 9.87 -2.05 0.21
CA ALA A 78 10.25 -2.21 1.61
C ALA A 78 10.03 -0.94 2.43
N VAL A 79 10.40 0.21 1.86
CA VAL A 79 10.27 1.53 2.47
C VAL A 79 8.81 1.91 2.72
N ILE A 80 7.88 1.56 1.83
CA ILE A 80 6.44 1.83 2.04
C ILE A 80 5.98 1.20 3.36
N GLY A 81 6.33 -0.07 3.58
CA GLY A 81 5.98 -0.77 4.84
C GLY A 81 6.69 -0.16 6.06
N LEU A 82 7.99 0.11 5.96
CA LEU A 82 8.79 0.64 7.08
C LEU A 82 8.41 2.08 7.47
N ASN A 83 8.08 2.94 6.51
CA ASN A 83 7.68 4.33 6.78
C ASN A 83 6.36 4.42 7.55
N LEU A 84 5.51 3.39 7.44
CA LEU A 84 4.20 3.33 8.11
C LEU A 84 4.24 2.57 9.43
N ALA A 85 5.38 1.96 9.78
CA ALA A 85 5.56 1.30 11.07
C ALA A 85 5.25 2.23 12.26
N PRO A 86 5.64 3.52 12.29
CA PRO A 86 5.28 4.42 13.38
C PRO A 86 3.77 4.62 13.54
N VAL A 87 3.01 4.61 12.44
CA VAL A 87 1.54 4.72 12.48
C VAL A 87 0.94 3.49 13.14
N ALA A 88 1.37 2.29 12.69
CA ALA A 88 0.87 1.04 13.24
C ALA A 88 1.24 0.85 14.73
N ILE A 89 2.45 1.24 15.13
CA ILE A 89 2.87 1.24 16.55
C ILE A 89 2.08 2.26 17.35
N GLY A 90 1.83 3.45 16.80
CA GLY A 90 1.02 4.49 17.45
C GLY A 90 -0.43 4.06 17.70
N GLU A 91 -1.01 3.26 16.80
CA GLU A 91 -2.32 2.63 16.99
C GLU A 91 -2.27 1.47 17.98
N ALA A 92 -1.26 0.61 17.90
CA ALA A 92 -1.13 -0.55 18.77
C ALA A 92 -0.87 -0.17 20.24
N ALA A 93 -0.16 0.94 20.49
CA ALA A 93 0.34 1.31 21.81
C ALA A 93 -0.39 2.50 22.44
N THR A 94 -1.69 2.71 22.13
CA THR A 94 -2.48 3.82 22.71
C THR A 94 -2.72 3.69 24.21
N SER A 95 -2.78 2.46 24.72
CA SER A 95 -2.88 2.14 26.15
C SER A 95 -2.25 0.77 26.40
N GLN A 96 -1.96 0.44 27.66
CA GLN A 96 -1.43 -0.89 28.00
C GLN A 96 -2.38 -2.02 27.56
N PHE A 97 -3.68 -1.80 27.67
CA PHE A 97 -4.69 -2.77 27.22
C PHE A 97 -4.65 -2.93 25.69
N ASP A 98 -4.62 -1.83 24.94
CA ASP A 98 -4.53 -1.88 23.48
C ASP A 98 -3.26 -2.57 23.00
N THR A 99 -2.12 -2.37 23.69
CA THR A 99 -0.86 -3.08 23.39
C THR A 99 -1.03 -4.59 23.51
N TRP A 100 -1.67 -5.07 24.57
CA TRP A 100 -1.95 -6.50 24.74
C TRP A 100 -2.90 -7.03 23.66
N MET A 101 -3.93 -6.26 23.31
CA MET A 101 -4.87 -6.63 22.24
C MET A 101 -4.19 -6.66 20.86
N ALA A 102 -3.26 -5.76 20.60
CA ALA A 102 -2.44 -5.76 19.40
C ALA A 102 -1.57 -7.02 19.33
N LEU A 103 -0.87 -7.37 20.42
CA LEU A 103 -0.04 -8.58 20.50
C LEU A 103 -0.86 -9.86 20.30
N ILE A 104 -2.04 -9.95 20.93
CA ILE A 104 -2.96 -11.06 20.73
C ILE A 104 -3.41 -11.14 19.27
N THR A 105 -3.72 -10.01 18.65
CA THR A 105 -4.14 -9.97 17.24
C THR A 105 -3.01 -10.40 16.32
N ILE A 106 -1.78 -9.94 16.56
CA ILE A 106 -0.57 -10.38 15.82
C ILE A 106 -0.40 -11.89 15.96
N LEU A 107 -0.49 -12.41 17.19
CA LEU A 107 -0.38 -13.84 17.45
C LEU A 107 -1.48 -14.63 16.73
N ALA A 108 -2.73 -14.16 16.78
CA ALA A 108 -3.85 -14.80 16.09
C ALA A 108 -3.62 -14.83 14.58
N VAL A 109 -3.19 -13.73 13.97
CA VAL A 109 -2.86 -13.67 12.53
C VAL A 109 -1.73 -14.65 12.20
N ALA A 110 -0.66 -14.70 13.00
CA ALA A 110 0.46 -15.61 12.80
C ALA A 110 0.04 -17.08 12.92
N LEU A 111 -0.75 -17.42 13.94
CA LEU A 111 -1.26 -18.78 14.14
C LEU A 111 -2.17 -19.21 12.99
N VAL A 112 -3.05 -18.33 12.50
CA VAL A 112 -3.87 -18.63 11.32
C VAL A 112 -3.00 -18.82 10.08
N ALA A 113 -2.00 -17.96 9.87
CA ALA A 113 -1.11 -18.04 8.70
C ALA A 113 -0.34 -19.36 8.62
N VAL A 114 0.01 -19.95 9.77
CA VAL A 114 0.80 -21.19 9.84
C VAL A 114 -0.09 -22.43 9.95
N TYR A 115 -1.06 -22.42 10.86
CA TYR A 115 -1.76 -23.63 11.30
C TYR A 115 -3.16 -23.79 10.72
N ALA A 116 -3.80 -22.74 10.18
CA ALA A 116 -5.16 -22.89 9.65
C ALA A 116 -5.21 -23.88 8.46
N PRO A 117 -6.27 -24.69 8.35
CA PRO A 117 -6.39 -25.69 7.29
C PRO A 117 -6.84 -25.07 5.96
N GLY A 118 -6.32 -25.65 4.86
CA GLY A 118 -6.82 -25.44 3.50
C GLY A 118 -7.00 -23.97 3.09
N PRO A 119 -8.22 -23.55 2.69
CA PRO A 119 -8.47 -22.20 2.19
C PRO A 119 -8.38 -21.12 3.28
N LEU A 120 -8.55 -21.45 4.56
CA LEU A 120 -8.54 -20.48 5.66
C LEU A 120 -7.16 -19.86 5.87
N ARG A 121 -6.08 -20.60 5.57
CA ARG A 121 -4.70 -20.09 5.62
C ARG A 121 -4.43 -18.93 4.65
N ARG A 122 -5.33 -18.71 3.69
CA ARG A 122 -5.24 -17.62 2.70
C ARG A 122 -5.80 -16.30 3.22
N LEU A 123 -6.49 -16.32 4.37
CA LEU A 123 -7.13 -15.15 4.98
C LEU A 123 -6.61 -14.86 6.39
N PRO A 124 -5.27 -14.89 6.65
CA PRO A 124 -4.74 -14.80 8.00
C PRO A 124 -5.05 -13.46 8.68
N ILE A 125 -4.97 -12.36 7.93
CA ILE A 125 -5.28 -11.02 8.44
C ILE A 125 -6.77 -10.91 8.81
N LEU A 126 -7.67 -11.40 7.95
CA LEU A 126 -9.11 -11.35 8.21
C LEU A 126 -9.50 -12.21 9.42
N LEU A 127 -9.09 -13.47 9.46
CA LEU A 127 -9.46 -14.38 10.55
C LEU A 127 -8.76 -14.02 11.86
N GLY A 128 -7.49 -13.62 11.79
CA GLY A 128 -6.77 -13.12 12.97
C GLY A 128 -7.40 -11.83 13.52
N GLY A 129 -7.89 -10.95 12.65
CA GLY A 129 -8.67 -9.77 13.05
C GLY A 129 -10.00 -10.11 13.70
N ILE A 130 -10.73 -11.10 13.17
CA ILE A 130 -11.97 -11.61 13.79
C ILE A 130 -11.66 -12.18 15.18
N ILE A 131 -10.62 -13.00 15.32
CA ILE A 131 -10.22 -13.56 16.61
C ILE A 131 -9.82 -12.45 17.59
N GLY A 132 -8.99 -11.50 17.15
CA GLY A 132 -8.57 -10.34 17.96
C GLY A 132 -9.76 -9.50 18.41
N TYR A 133 -10.72 -9.25 17.51
CA TYR A 133 -11.96 -8.53 17.81
C TYR A 133 -12.82 -9.27 18.85
N LEU A 134 -13.00 -10.58 18.69
CA LEU A 134 -13.78 -11.39 19.64
C LEU A 134 -13.12 -11.43 21.02
N ILE A 135 -11.79 -11.55 21.08
CA ILE A 135 -11.04 -11.49 22.33
C ILE A 135 -11.19 -10.10 22.96
N TYR A 136 -11.01 -9.02 22.19
CA TYR A 136 -11.23 -7.66 22.69
C TYR A 136 -12.64 -7.51 23.27
N LEU A 137 -13.67 -7.99 22.57
CA LEU A 137 -15.05 -7.92 23.03
C LEU A 137 -15.23 -8.62 24.39
N ILE A 138 -14.64 -9.80 24.57
CA ILE A 138 -14.70 -10.54 25.84
C ILE A 138 -14.00 -9.76 26.96
N PHE A 139 -12.77 -9.28 26.74
CA PHE A 139 -12.00 -8.60 27.78
C PHE A 139 -12.48 -7.18 28.09
N ALA A 140 -12.88 -6.41 27.08
CA ALA A 140 -13.35 -5.04 27.25
C ALA A 140 -14.80 -4.99 27.72
N ASN A 141 -15.73 -5.67 27.04
CA ASN A 141 -17.17 -5.60 27.38
C ASN A 141 -17.56 -6.61 28.46
N GLY A 142 -16.90 -7.77 28.54
CA GLY A 142 -17.20 -8.80 29.54
C GLY A 142 -16.51 -8.57 30.88
N PHE A 143 -15.21 -8.23 30.87
CA PHE A 143 -14.40 -8.05 32.09
C PHE A 143 -14.11 -6.59 32.45
N SER A 144 -14.58 -5.62 31.66
CA SER A 144 -14.38 -4.18 31.89
C SER A 144 -12.89 -3.76 31.98
N LEU A 145 -12.00 -4.49 31.30
CA LEU A 145 -10.55 -4.24 31.32
C LEU A 145 -10.08 -3.21 30.29
N GLY A 146 -11.00 -2.68 29.48
CA GLY A 146 -10.72 -1.71 28.43
C GLY A 146 -11.96 -0.92 28.04
N LYS A 147 -11.83 -0.02 27.07
CA LYS A 147 -12.96 0.77 26.56
C LYS A 147 -13.96 -0.18 25.88
N PRO A 148 -15.23 -0.25 26.33
CA PRO A 148 -16.21 -1.10 25.69
C PRO A 148 -16.44 -0.71 24.23
N ILE A 149 -16.67 -1.71 23.39
CA ILE A 149 -17.09 -1.49 22.00
C ILE A 149 -18.51 -0.91 22.02
N ASP A 150 -18.69 0.26 21.40
CA ASP A 150 -19.99 0.92 21.23
C ASP A 150 -20.66 0.48 19.92
N PHE A 151 -21.75 -0.25 20.06
CA PHE A 151 -22.55 -0.75 18.93
C PHE A 151 -23.71 0.16 18.54
N THR A 152 -23.87 1.32 19.19
CA THR A 152 -25.00 2.23 18.97
C THR A 152 -25.11 2.66 17.50
N ASN A 153 -23.98 3.03 16.89
CA ASN A 153 -23.96 3.43 15.48
C ASN A 153 -24.22 2.25 14.52
N LEU A 154 -23.78 1.04 14.88
CA LEU A 154 -24.09 -0.17 14.10
C LEU A 154 -25.59 -0.50 14.14
N GLY A 155 -26.24 -0.31 15.29
CA GLY A 155 -27.68 -0.51 15.44
C GLY A 155 -28.51 0.48 14.62
N LYS A 156 -28.04 1.72 14.49
CA LYS A 156 -28.71 2.80 13.72
C LYS A 156 -28.43 2.76 12.22
N ALA A 157 -27.35 2.11 11.79
CA ALA A 157 -26.94 2.10 10.38
C ALA A 157 -27.93 1.30 9.51
N ALA A 158 -28.28 1.89 8.35
CA ALA A 158 -29.13 1.25 7.36
C ALA A 158 -28.38 0.12 6.61
N TRP A 159 -29.12 -0.90 6.19
CA TRP A 159 -28.58 -2.00 5.36
C TRP A 159 -28.29 -1.57 3.92
N ILE A 160 -29.02 -0.59 3.40
CA ILE A 160 -28.83 -0.03 2.05
C ILE A 160 -28.76 1.49 2.20
N GLY A 161 -27.72 2.10 1.62
CA GLY A 161 -27.56 3.55 1.61
C GLY A 161 -26.39 3.97 0.71
N LEU A 162 -26.41 5.22 0.28
CA LEU A 162 -25.32 5.78 -0.53
C LEU A 162 -24.08 6.05 0.34
N PRO A 163 -22.86 5.84 -0.19
CA PRO A 163 -21.65 6.29 0.50
C PRO A 163 -21.59 7.82 0.55
N ASN A 164 -20.85 8.36 1.51
CA ASN A 164 -20.61 9.80 1.61
C ASN A 164 -19.59 10.21 0.56
N PHE A 165 -19.97 11.12 -0.33
CA PHE A 165 -19.09 11.67 -1.35
C PHE A 165 -18.55 13.02 -0.88
N THR A 166 -17.25 13.22 -1.05
CA THR A 166 -16.57 14.50 -0.79
C THR A 166 -15.88 14.93 -2.08
N GLY A 167 -16.15 16.16 -2.52
CA GLY A 167 -15.53 16.73 -3.71
C GLY A 167 -14.08 17.20 -3.43
N PRO A 168 -13.21 17.21 -4.45
CA PRO A 168 -11.83 17.68 -4.32
C PRO A 168 -11.73 19.20 -4.30
N SER A 169 -10.78 19.74 -3.54
CA SER A 169 -10.31 21.13 -3.63
C SER A 169 -8.87 21.17 -4.13
N PHE A 170 -8.59 22.05 -5.10
CA PHE A 170 -7.30 22.08 -5.79
C PHE A 170 -6.37 23.14 -5.20
N HIS A 171 -5.50 22.72 -4.29
CA HIS A 171 -4.47 23.56 -3.69
C HIS A 171 -3.09 23.26 -4.27
N PRO A 172 -2.37 24.24 -4.85
CA PRO A 172 -1.05 24.02 -5.46
C PRO A 172 -0.03 23.36 -4.54
N GLY A 173 0.00 23.74 -3.25
CA GLY A 173 0.91 23.13 -2.27
C GLY A 173 0.65 21.65 -2.04
N ALA A 174 -0.62 21.26 -1.88
CA ALA A 174 -1.02 19.87 -1.69
C ALA A 174 -0.78 19.04 -2.97
N MET A 175 -1.06 19.61 -4.14
CA MET A 175 -0.75 18.98 -5.43
C MET A 175 0.74 18.74 -5.60
N ALA A 176 1.58 19.72 -5.28
CA ALA A 176 3.02 19.57 -5.34
C ALA A 176 3.51 18.48 -4.36
N LEU A 177 3.00 18.44 -3.14
CA LEU A 177 3.39 17.45 -2.13
C LEU A 177 2.98 16.01 -2.50
N ILE A 178 1.78 15.82 -3.06
CA ILE A 178 1.20 14.48 -3.30
C ILE A 178 1.53 13.95 -4.71
N ALA A 179 1.65 14.80 -5.73
CA ALA A 179 1.90 14.36 -7.11
C ALA A 179 3.11 13.43 -7.31
N PRO A 180 4.26 13.61 -6.62
CA PRO A 180 5.42 12.73 -6.72
C PRO A 180 5.14 11.26 -6.32
N VAL A 181 4.05 10.99 -5.59
CA VAL A 181 3.62 9.63 -5.27
C VAL A 181 3.38 8.80 -6.54
N ALA A 182 3.06 9.43 -7.67
CA ALA A 182 2.97 8.75 -8.97
C ALA A 182 4.23 7.93 -9.31
N ILE A 183 5.43 8.41 -8.95
CA ILE A 183 6.70 7.71 -9.21
C ILE A 183 6.81 6.45 -8.33
N ILE A 184 6.31 6.53 -7.09
CA ILE A 184 6.24 5.38 -6.18
C ILE A 184 5.27 4.33 -6.74
N LEU A 185 4.10 4.76 -7.22
CA LEU A 185 3.12 3.87 -7.85
C LEU A 185 3.65 3.18 -9.11
N VAL A 186 4.46 3.88 -9.91
CA VAL A 186 5.15 3.28 -11.07
C VAL A 186 6.09 2.16 -10.62
N ALA A 187 6.91 2.40 -9.61
CA ALA A 187 7.86 1.40 -9.10
C ALA A 187 7.14 0.18 -8.52
N GLU A 188 6.12 0.42 -7.70
CA GLU A 188 5.30 -0.59 -7.04
C GLU A 188 4.57 -1.45 -8.08
N ASN A 189 3.85 -0.81 -9.00
CA ASN A 189 3.04 -1.52 -9.98
C ASN A 189 3.89 -2.25 -11.04
N LEU A 190 5.07 -1.71 -11.39
CA LEU A 190 6.05 -2.45 -12.20
C LEU A 190 6.42 -3.77 -11.51
N GLY A 191 6.78 -3.72 -10.22
CA GLY A 191 7.10 -4.92 -9.43
C GLY A 191 5.94 -5.92 -9.39
N HIS A 192 4.72 -5.43 -9.16
CA HIS A 192 3.51 -6.26 -9.11
C HIS A 192 3.21 -6.95 -10.44
N ILE A 193 3.23 -6.22 -11.55
CA ILE A 193 2.98 -6.81 -12.89
C ILE A 193 4.05 -7.84 -13.24
N LYS A 194 5.32 -7.58 -12.88
CA LYS A 194 6.42 -8.54 -13.07
C LYS A 194 6.24 -9.80 -12.25
N ALA A 195 5.85 -9.68 -10.98
CA ALA A 195 5.55 -10.83 -10.13
C ALA A 195 4.40 -11.68 -10.71
N VAL A 196 3.32 -11.03 -11.17
CA VAL A 196 2.20 -11.71 -11.82
C VAL A 196 2.62 -12.36 -13.14
N GLY A 197 3.45 -11.69 -13.94
CA GLY A 197 4.00 -12.26 -15.18
C GLY A 197 4.82 -13.52 -14.92
N ALA A 198 5.68 -13.49 -13.90
CA ALA A 198 6.52 -14.62 -13.50
C ALA A 198 5.69 -15.83 -13.02
N MET A 199 4.65 -15.63 -12.18
CA MET A 199 3.81 -16.74 -11.71
C MET A 199 2.85 -17.31 -12.76
N THR A 200 2.40 -16.48 -13.69
CA THR A 200 1.50 -16.90 -14.77
C THR A 200 2.25 -17.51 -15.97
N GLY A 201 3.58 -17.34 -16.02
CA GLY A 201 4.40 -17.72 -17.18
C GLY A 201 4.10 -16.90 -18.43
N ARG A 202 3.51 -15.70 -18.27
CA ARG A 202 3.09 -14.82 -19.38
C ARG A 202 3.87 -13.52 -19.35
N ASN A 203 4.32 -13.08 -20.52
CA ASN A 203 4.88 -11.74 -20.64
C ASN A 203 3.75 -10.69 -20.59
N LEU A 204 3.67 -9.98 -19.47
CA LEU A 204 2.71 -8.91 -19.23
C LEU A 204 3.26 -7.50 -19.51
N ASP A 205 4.53 -7.39 -19.90
CA ASP A 205 5.22 -6.11 -20.06
C ASP A 205 4.57 -5.22 -21.13
N LYS A 206 4.02 -5.84 -22.18
CA LYS A 206 3.26 -5.12 -23.23
C LYS A 206 2.01 -4.42 -22.71
N TYR A 207 1.53 -4.79 -21.52
CA TYR A 207 0.39 -4.16 -20.87
C TYR A 207 0.80 -3.14 -19.82
N LEU A 208 2.09 -2.95 -19.54
CA LEU A 208 2.56 -2.10 -18.44
C LEU A 208 1.97 -0.68 -18.52
N GLY A 209 2.13 0.00 -19.66
CA GLY A 209 1.58 1.34 -19.84
C GLY A 209 0.04 1.37 -19.79
N ARG A 210 -0.64 0.33 -20.26
CA ARG A 210 -2.10 0.20 -20.15
C ARG A 210 -2.56 -0.06 -18.72
N ALA A 211 -1.79 -0.81 -17.94
CA ALA A 211 -2.06 -1.05 -16.53
C ALA A 211 -1.89 0.25 -15.73
N PHE A 212 -0.79 0.97 -15.94
CA PHE A 212 -0.56 2.28 -15.32
C PHE A 212 -1.67 3.27 -15.64
N LEU A 213 -2.16 3.29 -16.89
CA LEU A 213 -3.27 4.15 -17.29
C LEU A 213 -4.58 3.74 -16.59
N GLY A 214 -4.80 2.43 -16.40
CA GLY A 214 -5.93 1.91 -15.64
C GLY A 214 -5.93 2.40 -14.19
N ASP A 215 -4.78 2.30 -13.54
CA ASP A 215 -4.60 2.68 -12.14
C ASP A 215 -4.70 4.21 -11.95
N ALA A 216 -4.15 4.98 -12.89
CA ALA A 216 -4.29 6.43 -12.95
C ALA A 216 -5.75 6.86 -13.06
N VAL A 217 -6.50 6.29 -14.00
CA VAL A 217 -7.93 6.59 -14.18
C VAL A 217 -8.74 6.18 -12.95
N ALA A 218 -8.47 5.00 -12.39
CA ALA A 218 -9.14 4.55 -11.17
C ALA A 218 -8.85 5.49 -9.98
N THR A 219 -7.60 5.95 -9.85
CA THR A 219 -7.21 6.93 -8.82
C THR A 219 -7.93 8.27 -8.98
N ILE A 220 -8.02 8.80 -10.21
CA ILE A 220 -8.73 10.06 -10.48
C ILE A 220 -10.22 9.91 -10.15
N ILE A 221 -10.86 8.83 -10.59
CA ILE A 221 -12.29 8.57 -10.32
C ILE A 221 -12.53 8.40 -8.81
N SER A 222 -11.69 7.62 -8.13
CA SER A 222 -11.76 7.40 -6.68
C SER A 222 -11.69 8.74 -5.93
N ALA A 223 -10.65 9.54 -6.19
CA ALA A 223 -10.45 10.81 -5.51
C ALA A 223 -11.51 11.88 -5.85
N SER A 224 -12.09 11.82 -7.06
CA SER A 224 -13.20 12.72 -7.43
C SER A 224 -14.46 12.49 -6.58
N GLY A 225 -14.62 11.28 -6.02
CA GLY A 225 -15.73 10.92 -5.14
C GLY A 225 -15.39 10.87 -3.65
N GLY A 226 -14.20 11.31 -3.23
CA GLY A 226 -13.77 11.23 -1.83
C GLY A 226 -13.01 9.97 -1.44
N GLY A 227 -12.69 9.12 -2.42
CA GLY A 227 -11.85 7.95 -2.23
C GLY A 227 -10.36 8.26 -2.20
N THR A 228 -9.56 7.24 -1.91
CA THR A 228 -8.09 7.33 -1.80
C THR A 228 -7.40 7.10 -3.14
N GLY A 229 -6.11 7.40 -3.20
CA GLY A 229 -5.26 6.98 -4.33
C GLY A 229 -5.10 5.46 -4.33
N LEU A 230 -5.09 4.86 -5.53
CA LEU A 230 -5.17 3.40 -5.67
C LEU A 230 -3.87 2.79 -6.18
N THR A 231 -3.63 1.52 -5.83
CA THR A 231 -2.56 0.68 -6.36
C THR A 231 -2.99 -0.78 -6.42
N THR A 232 -2.22 -1.59 -7.15
CA THR A 232 -2.41 -3.04 -7.20
C THR A 232 -2.02 -3.69 -5.87
N TYR A 233 -2.86 -4.59 -5.34
CA TYR A 233 -2.61 -5.24 -4.04
C TYR A 233 -1.73 -6.50 -4.13
N ALA A 234 -0.61 -6.48 -3.40
CA ALA A 234 0.33 -7.59 -3.28
C ALA A 234 -0.26 -8.81 -2.56
N GLU A 235 -1.24 -8.61 -1.67
CA GLU A 235 -1.95 -9.65 -0.94
C GLU A 235 -2.70 -10.57 -1.91
N ASN A 236 -3.37 -9.96 -2.91
CA ASN A 236 -4.08 -10.69 -3.95
C ASN A 236 -3.12 -11.45 -4.87
N ILE A 237 -1.94 -10.88 -5.12
CA ILE A 237 -0.84 -11.56 -5.82
C ILE A 237 -0.36 -12.79 -5.03
N GLY A 238 -0.25 -12.66 -3.70
CA GLY A 238 0.05 -13.79 -2.81
C GLY A 238 -1.00 -14.90 -2.87
N VAL A 239 -2.30 -14.53 -2.86
CA VAL A 239 -3.40 -15.50 -3.02
C VAL A 239 -3.32 -16.19 -4.39
N MET A 240 -3.02 -15.45 -5.47
CA MET A 240 -2.84 -16.04 -6.81
C MET A 240 -1.66 -17.02 -6.86
N ALA A 241 -0.53 -16.69 -6.24
CA ALA A 241 0.65 -17.55 -6.21
C ALA A 241 0.37 -18.92 -5.54
N VAL A 242 -0.51 -18.93 -4.53
CA VAL A 242 -0.90 -20.16 -3.81
C VAL A 242 -2.05 -20.90 -4.48
N THR A 243 -3.09 -20.17 -4.94
CA THR A 243 -4.28 -20.77 -5.57
C THR A 243 -4.01 -21.27 -6.97
N ARG A 244 -3.04 -20.68 -7.67
CA ARG A 244 -2.81 -20.83 -9.12
C ARG A 244 -4.03 -20.48 -9.96
N ILE A 245 -4.93 -19.65 -9.44
CA ILE A 245 -6.10 -19.17 -10.17
C ILE A 245 -5.82 -17.75 -10.66
N TYR A 246 -5.67 -17.59 -11.97
CA TYR A 246 -5.29 -16.32 -12.61
C TYR A 246 -6.41 -15.71 -13.47
N SER A 247 -7.65 -16.15 -13.25
CA SER A 247 -8.82 -15.67 -14.02
C SER A 247 -9.17 -14.24 -13.65
N THR A 248 -9.25 -13.35 -14.64
CA THR A 248 -9.66 -11.95 -14.45
C THR A 248 -11.13 -11.80 -14.07
N VAL A 249 -11.97 -12.82 -14.35
CA VAL A 249 -13.39 -12.83 -13.98
C VAL A 249 -13.58 -12.79 -12.46
N ILE A 250 -12.68 -13.41 -11.69
CA ILE A 250 -12.76 -13.41 -10.23
C ILE A 250 -12.61 -11.99 -9.66
N PHE A 251 -11.79 -11.16 -10.29
CA PHE A 251 -11.61 -9.77 -9.90
C PHE A 251 -12.85 -8.93 -10.20
N ILE A 252 -13.60 -9.25 -11.26
CA ILE A 252 -14.89 -8.61 -11.56
C ILE A 252 -15.91 -8.97 -10.47
N ILE A 253 -16.00 -10.26 -10.10
CA ILE A 253 -16.90 -10.71 -9.02
C ILE A 253 -16.53 -10.02 -7.70
N ALA A 254 -15.24 -9.98 -7.35
CA ALA A 254 -14.77 -9.28 -6.16
C ALA A 254 -15.10 -7.78 -6.19
N ALA A 255 -14.95 -7.12 -7.34
CA ALA A 255 -15.32 -5.72 -7.50
C ALA A 255 -16.82 -5.47 -7.33
N VAL A 256 -17.68 -6.34 -7.89
CA VAL A 256 -19.15 -6.25 -7.70
C VAL A 256 -19.51 -6.41 -6.23
N VAL A 257 -18.91 -7.40 -5.54
CA VAL A 257 -19.13 -7.59 -4.09
C VAL A 257 -18.67 -6.37 -3.30
N ALA A 258 -17.50 -5.81 -3.62
CA ALA A 258 -16.99 -4.61 -2.96
C ALA A 258 -17.92 -3.39 -3.17
N ILE A 259 -18.46 -3.22 -4.38
CA ILE A 259 -19.44 -2.17 -4.69
C ILE A 259 -20.69 -2.36 -3.84
N LEU A 260 -21.26 -3.56 -3.82
CA LEU A 260 -22.46 -3.86 -3.02
C LEU A 260 -22.24 -3.60 -1.52
N LEU A 261 -21.06 -3.95 -0.98
CA LEU A 261 -20.70 -3.64 0.40
C LEU A 261 -20.50 -2.13 0.63
N GLY A 262 -20.05 -1.39 -0.38
CA GLY A 262 -19.97 0.08 -0.34
C GLY A 262 -21.33 0.77 -0.24
N PHE A 263 -22.39 0.16 -0.78
CA PHE A 263 -23.78 0.61 -0.60
C PHE A 263 -24.46 0.07 0.67
N CYS A 264 -23.68 -0.52 1.59
CA CYS A 264 -24.15 -1.02 2.89
C CYS A 264 -23.51 -0.21 4.04
N PRO A 265 -24.12 0.90 4.48
CA PRO A 265 -23.63 1.70 5.60
C PRO A 265 -23.40 0.88 6.87
N LYS A 266 -24.21 -0.17 7.08
CA LYS A 266 -24.06 -1.09 8.21
C LYS A 266 -22.74 -1.86 8.19
N PHE A 267 -22.25 -2.23 7.01
CA PHE A 267 -20.94 -2.84 6.87
C PHE A 267 -19.81 -1.84 7.22
N GLY A 268 -19.92 -0.59 6.77
CA GLY A 268 -19.01 0.48 7.18
C GLY A 268 -19.03 0.73 8.70
N ALA A 269 -20.22 0.77 9.30
CA ALA A 269 -20.38 0.92 10.75
C ALA A 269 -19.79 -0.27 11.52
N LEU A 270 -19.88 -1.50 10.98
CA LEU A 270 -19.24 -2.68 11.56
C LEU A 270 -17.72 -2.54 11.58
N ILE A 271 -17.12 -2.14 10.46
CA ILE A 271 -15.66 -1.89 10.38
C ILE A 271 -15.25 -0.80 11.37
N ALA A 272 -16.04 0.26 11.51
CA ALA A 272 -15.79 1.35 12.46
C ALA A 272 -15.88 0.92 13.94
N THR A 273 -16.44 -0.25 14.24
CA THR A 273 -16.40 -0.81 15.61
C THR A 273 -15.07 -1.47 15.96
N ILE A 274 -14.18 -1.70 15.00
CA ILE A 274 -12.90 -2.38 15.24
C ILE A 274 -12.05 -1.51 16.19
N PRO A 275 -11.69 -2.02 17.38
CA PRO A 275 -10.93 -1.26 18.35
C PRO A 275 -9.52 -0.94 17.88
N VAL A 276 -8.99 0.20 18.31
CA VAL A 276 -7.68 0.71 17.86
C VAL A 276 -6.55 -0.27 18.17
N GLY A 277 -6.54 -0.95 19.33
CA GLY A 277 -5.54 -1.97 19.63
C GLY A 277 -5.57 -3.18 18.68
N VAL A 278 -6.75 -3.65 18.28
CA VAL A 278 -6.90 -4.73 17.29
C VAL A 278 -6.42 -4.25 15.92
N LEU A 279 -6.85 -3.06 15.53
CA LEU A 279 -6.46 -2.43 14.26
C LEU A 279 -4.93 -2.24 14.18
N GLY A 280 -4.30 -1.77 15.26
CA GLY A 280 -2.85 -1.65 15.39
C GLY A 280 -2.12 -2.99 15.22
N GLY A 281 -2.64 -4.06 15.82
CA GLY A 281 -2.10 -5.41 15.61
C GLY A 281 -2.18 -5.86 14.14
N LEU A 282 -3.29 -5.57 13.46
CA LEU A 282 -3.45 -5.87 12.03
C LEU A 282 -2.52 -5.03 11.16
N THR A 283 -2.38 -3.73 11.42
CA THR A 283 -1.54 -2.83 10.62
C THR A 283 -0.05 -3.15 10.81
N ILE A 284 0.38 -3.57 12.00
CA ILE A 284 1.75 -4.08 12.23
C ILE A 284 2.05 -5.27 11.31
N VAL A 285 1.16 -6.27 11.27
CA VAL A 285 1.38 -7.44 10.41
C VAL A 285 1.36 -7.05 8.94
N LEU A 286 0.40 -6.20 8.54
CA LEU A 286 0.23 -5.77 7.15
C LEU A 286 1.46 -5.02 6.64
N PHE A 287 1.90 -3.97 7.35
CA PHE A 287 3.06 -3.17 6.94
C PHE A 287 4.36 -3.97 7.04
N GLY A 288 4.50 -4.85 8.02
CA GLY A 288 5.63 -5.79 8.11
C GLY A 288 5.69 -6.75 6.93
N LEU A 289 4.55 -7.29 6.48
CA LEU A 289 4.48 -8.17 5.30
C LEU A 289 4.79 -7.42 4.00
N ILE A 290 4.38 -6.16 3.87
CA ILE A 290 4.76 -5.30 2.75
C ILE A 290 6.28 -5.10 2.75
N ALA A 291 6.87 -4.78 3.90
CA ALA A 291 8.32 -4.63 4.03
C ALA A 291 9.07 -5.92 3.63
N ALA A 292 8.60 -7.07 4.13
CA ALA A 292 9.17 -8.38 3.81
C ALA A 292 8.98 -8.77 2.33
N THR A 293 7.94 -8.26 1.66
CA THR A 293 7.72 -8.47 0.21
C THR A 293 8.79 -7.79 -0.63
N GLY A 294 9.31 -6.63 -0.20
CA GLY A 294 10.51 -6.02 -0.79
C GLY A 294 11.71 -6.96 -0.75
N GLY A 295 11.91 -7.63 0.39
CA GLY A 295 12.92 -8.69 0.54
C GLY A 295 12.69 -9.90 -0.39
N ARG A 296 11.43 -10.32 -0.54
CA ARG A 296 11.07 -11.40 -1.49
C ARG A 296 11.42 -11.02 -2.93
N ILE A 297 11.24 -9.77 -3.34
CA ILE A 297 11.64 -9.27 -4.67
C ILE A 297 13.16 -9.46 -4.86
N TRP A 298 13.98 -9.09 -3.87
CA TRP A 298 15.43 -9.27 -3.96
C TRP A 298 15.83 -10.73 -4.11
N VAL A 299 15.25 -11.62 -3.31
CA VAL A 299 15.55 -13.05 -3.33
C VAL A 299 15.12 -13.69 -4.66
N GLN A 300 13.90 -13.44 -5.12
CA GLN A 300 13.38 -14.03 -6.36
C GLN A 300 14.14 -13.56 -7.61
N ASN A 301 14.63 -12.32 -7.61
CA ASN A 301 15.41 -11.75 -8.71
C ASN A 301 16.93 -11.92 -8.52
N ARG A 302 17.38 -12.67 -7.49
CA ARG A 302 18.79 -12.92 -7.18
C ARG A 302 19.62 -11.63 -7.14
N VAL A 303 19.12 -10.62 -6.44
CA VAL A 303 19.84 -9.35 -6.26
C VAL A 303 21.10 -9.60 -5.42
N ASP A 304 22.25 -9.25 -5.98
CA ASP A 304 23.55 -9.43 -5.35
C ASP A 304 23.93 -8.20 -4.52
N PHE A 305 23.77 -8.31 -3.20
CA PHE A 305 24.12 -7.26 -2.25
C PHE A 305 25.61 -7.25 -1.85
N SER A 306 26.45 -8.14 -2.39
CA SER A 306 27.91 -7.98 -2.28
C SER A 306 28.41 -6.78 -3.09
N LYS A 307 27.65 -6.38 -4.11
CA LYS A 307 27.93 -5.20 -4.94
C LYS A 307 27.46 -3.93 -4.24
N SER A 308 28.39 -3.00 -4.02
CA SER A 308 28.12 -1.68 -3.43
C SER A 308 27.04 -0.91 -4.19
N ARG A 309 26.96 -1.11 -5.53
CA ARG A 309 25.91 -0.53 -6.38
C ARG A 309 24.49 -0.92 -5.96
N ASN A 310 24.30 -2.11 -5.40
CA ASN A 310 23.00 -2.57 -4.91
C ASN A 310 22.84 -2.25 -3.40
N LEU A 311 23.89 -2.49 -2.62
CA LEU A 311 23.84 -2.38 -1.15
C LEU A 311 23.70 -0.94 -0.65
N VAL A 312 24.51 -0.01 -1.18
CA VAL A 312 24.54 1.37 -0.68
C VAL A 312 23.21 2.10 -0.93
N PRO A 313 22.63 2.10 -2.15
CA PRO A 313 21.33 2.72 -2.37
C PRO A 313 20.24 2.09 -1.51
N ALA A 314 20.29 0.77 -1.31
CA ALA A 314 19.32 0.06 -0.50
C ALA A 314 19.39 0.47 0.97
N ALA A 315 20.57 0.45 1.57
CA ALA A 315 20.79 0.80 2.96
C ALA A 315 20.38 2.26 3.27
N VAL A 316 20.75 3.19 2.39
CA VAL A 316 20.40 4.61 2.52
C VAL A 316 18.88 4.80 2.44
N ALA A 317 18.24 4.24 1.42
CA ALA A 317 16.80 4.38 1.23
C ALA A 317 15.98 3.74 2.36
N LEU A 318 16.37 2.56 2.84
CA LEU A 318 15.72 1.90 3.98
C LEU A 318 15.78 2.77 5.25
N THR A 319 16.94 3.35 5.53
CA THR A 319 17.12 4.20 6.71
C THR A 319 16.34 5.51 6.58
N MET A 320 16.41 6.17 5.43
CA MET A 320 15.65 7.40 5.16
C MET A 320 14.14 7.16 5.23
N GLY A 321 13.68 6.04 4.67
CA GLY A 321 12.28 5.64 4.65
C GLY A 321 11.75 5.32 6.05
N ALA A 322 12.43 4.44 6.77
CA ALA A 322 12.07 4.06 8.14
C ALA A 322 12.14 5.25 9.12
N GLY A 323 13.12 6.13 8.96
CA GLY A 323 13.29 7.34 9.77
C GLY A 323 12.38 8.51 9.36
N ASN A 324 11.55 8.34 8.32
CA ASN A 324 10.71 9.39 7.74
C ASN A 324 11.48 10.70 7.42
N PHE A 325 12.69 10.55 6.87
CA PHE A 325 13.57 11.67 6.57
C PHE A 325 12.95 12.57 5.50
N THR A 326 12.56 13.79 5.88
CA THR A 326 11.85 14.73 4.99
C THR A 326 12.80 15.82 4.54
N ILE A 327 12.83 16.11 3.23
CA ILE A 327 13.65 17.17 2.66
C ILE A 327 12.75 18.31 2.19
N ASN A 328 13.06 19.53 2.63
CA ASN A 328 12.39 20.73 2.16
C ASN A 328 13.30 21.47 1.16
N ILE A 329 12.86 21.59 -0.10
CA ILE A 329 13.58 22.27 -1.19
C ILE A 329 12.71 23.41 -1.70
N ALA A 330 13.12 24.67 -1.51
CA ALA A 330 12.47 25.85 -2.09
C ALA A 330 10.93 25.89 -1.93
N GLY A 331 10.41 25.53 -0.75
CA GLY A 331 8.97 25.51 -0.46
C GLY A 331 8.25 24.20 -0.83
N PHE A 332 8.95 23.23 -1.41
CA PHE A 332 8.48 21.89 -1.69
C PHE A 332 8.99 20.91 -0.63
N SER A 333 8.10 20.16 0.01
CA SER A 333 8.47 19.12 0.95
C SER A 333 8.38 17.75 0.29
N LEU A 334 9.46 16.97 0.36
CA LEU A 334 9.50 15.59 -0.08
C LEU A 334 9.43 14.71 1.18
N GLY A 335 8.32 14.02 1.39
CA GLY A 335 8.13 13.12 2.53
C GLY A 335 9.04 11.90 2.51
N GLY A 336 9.10 11.16 3.63
CA GLY A 336 10.05 10.04 3.83
C GLY A 336 10.03 8.95 2.75
N ILE A 337 8.87 8.57 2.23
CA ILE A 337 8.77 7.60 1.14
C ILE A 337 9.34 8.18 -0.16
N GLY A 338 9.05 9.46 -0.43
CA GLY A 338 9.56 10.17 -1.60
C GLY A 338 11.09 10.28 -1.54
N THR A 339 11.64 10.80 -0.45
CA THR A 339 13.10 11.00 -0.28
C THR A 339 13.87 9.69 -0.41
N ALA A 340 13.36 8.62 0.20
CA ALA A 340 13.93 7.28 0.08
C ALA A 340 13.83 6.71 -1.35
N THR A 341 12.71 6.93 -2.05
CA THR A 341 12.55 6.45 -3.43
C THR A 341 13.50 7.17 -4.37
N PHE A 342 13.57 8.50 -4.29
CA PHE A 342 14.48 9.29 -5.11
C PHE A 342 15.94 9.02 -4.77
N SER A 343 16.31 8.87 -3.49
CA SER A 343 17.68 8.51 -3.10
C SER A 343 18.08 7.14 -3.63
N ALA A 344 17.19 6.14 -3.55
CA ALA A 344 17.43 4.80 -4.10
C ALA A 344 17.74 4.86 -5.60
N ILE A 345 16.90 5.57 -6.37
CA ILE A 345 17.07 5.70 -7.82
C ILE A 345 18.36 6.46 -8.14
N ILE A 346 18.54 7.64 -7.56
CA ILE A 346 19.67 8.52 -7.88
C ILE A 346 21.00 7.84 -7.52
N LEU A 347 21.13 7.30 -6.31
CA LEU A 347 22.35 6.63 -5.88
C LEU A 347 22.65 5.39 -6.73
N TYR A 348 21.62 4.61 -7.08
CA TYR A 348 21.80 3.44 -7.94
C TYR A 348 22.34 3.80 -9.33
N GLN A 349 21.91 4.92 -9.88
CA GLN A 349 22.38 5.41 -11.17
C GLN A 349 23.77 6.05 -11.09
N LEU A 350 24.10 6.75 -9.99
CA LEU A 350 25.40 7.37 -9.77
C LEU A 350 26.51 6.34 -9.50
N LEU A 351 26.22 5.30 -8.72
CA LEU A 351 27.19 4.27 -8.31
C LEU A 351 27.39 3.19 -9.40
N ARG A 352 27.36 3.59 -10.67
CA ARG A 352 27.55 2.66 -11.79
C ARG A 352 29.02 2.24 -11.82
N GLU A 353 29.28 0.97 -11.48
CA GLU A 353 30.61 0.36 -11.56
C GLU A 353 31.24 0.64 -12.93
N ARG A 354 32.47 1.17 -12.94
CA ARG A 354 33.30 1.17 -14.15
C ARG A 354 33.53 -0.29 -14.53
N GLN A 355 33.45 -0.60 -15.83
CA GLN A 355 33.82 -1.94 -16.31
C GLN A 355 35.22 -2.27 -15.78
N PRO A 356 35.48 -3.53 -15.36
CA PRO A 356 36.82 -3.93 -14.96
C PRO A 356 37.79 -3.59 -16.10
N GLN A 357 38.89 -2.90 -15.78
CA GLN A 357 39.98 -2.81 -16.73
C GLN A 357 40.51 -4.23 -16.99
N PRO A 358 40.94 -4.56 -18.22
CA PRO A 358 41.33 -5.92 -18.60
C PRO A 358 42.46 -6.55 -17.76
N GLU A 359 43.11 -5.80 -16.88
CA GLU A 359 44.26 -6.24 -16.08
C GLU A 359 43.90 -6.87 -14.72
N GLU A 360 42.64 -6.89 -14.30
CA GLU A 360 42.22 -7.48 -13.01
C GLU A 360 41.38 -8.78 -13.14
N ALA A 361 41.48 -9.50 -14.28
CA ALA A 361 40.77 -10.77 -14.52
C ALA A 361 41.69 -12.00 -14.41
#